data_AF-A0A846BQX4-F1
#
_entry.id   AF-A0A846BQX4-F1
#
_cell.length_a   1.000
_cell.length_b   1.000
_cell.length_c   1.000
_cell.angle_alpha   90.00
_cell.angle_beta   90.00
_cell.angle_gamma   90.00
#
_symmetry.space_group_name_H-M   'P 1'
#
loop_
_entity.id
_entity.type
_entity.pdbx_description
1 polymer ?
#
loop_
_entity_poly.entity_id
_entity_poly.type
_entity_poly.pdbx_seq_one_letter_code
_entity_poly.pdbx_strand_id
1 'polypeptide(L)'
;MVTTSSVDAVLAINAPSVTLDDYATQALEAVESYYETTFYTETFSTVSITTVDGAKGVIISESLTGVVSQVTENLNDTSLDYVVQLLLSSTTIYAGMIYLAYQEGSIDEDSMYNAVLRYVQENPLTRFYGQMFGLVCLDKHISSIDLGDNKWQILDDLIEDSGLPIISGEVEPAVEEILDTINERGLLYYYLDEFIGRQTDIDSSKFTDSIKEKMLDRLVELEVTIDEDSYNEGDYDKYFILAYNYAQTGASDSEDPIDLVYSSKDFENTWDFSVDRFESIENERISKNNILAAGALDYIYCVGEVMQVFDIANALVLRWASGLLDIPDGDTASALYRFHKRRSERSTPEERAMLYKRVLNKGNGQVLSRMAVNSDFTTLWEQLISEVMRYIHKTERKAYWNTWQESGVRNTRIYEVTEDLQYNLSDYMTGMAHLQVTEDYNHLQEAMEIVNSDDVRSYYGGKRESLWNTIERIAKEEFGKAPNTETIKTLAVDGNKIFEWIANFNENAVKSSQFDQLLTSVEAWVLARETLNGKHYNHSPRSLPSRHPSNSPRMGNGGANFVAYDIKQGNMDDDDFEFDNLASTGVGSNEEFDRW
;
A
#
# COMPACT_ATOMS: atom_id res chain seq x y z
N MET A 1 -35.30 42.18 10.38
CA MET A 1 -34.22 42.55 11.32
C MET A 1 -33.44 41.29 11.58
N VAL A 2 -32.29 41.16 10.93
CA VAL A 2 -31.29 40.13 11.25
C VAL A 2 -30.74 40.51 12.62
N THR A 3 -30.88 39.64 13.62
CA THR A 3 -30.33 39.86 14.96
C THR A 3 -28.90 39.34 15.01
N THR A 4 -28.08 39.79 15.96
CA THR A 4 -26.72 39.24 16.17
C THR A 4 -26.71 37.72 16.28
N SER A 5 -27.73 37.16 16.94
CA SER A 5 -27.96 35.71 17.04
C SER A 5 -28.13 34.99 15.69
N SER A 6 -28.60 35.67 14.63
CA SER A 6 -28.67 35.07 13.29
C SER A 6 -27.35 35.11 12.53
N VAL A 7 -26.41 35.99 12.90
CA VAL A 7 -25.04 35.98 12.35
C VAL A 7 -24.21 34.89 13.01
N ASP A 8 -24.37 34.69 14.31
CA ASP A 8 -23.69 33.61 15.04
C ASP A 8 -24.00 32.22 14.45
N ALA A 9 -25.23 32.01 14.00
CA ALA A 9 -25.63 30.77 13.32
C ALA A 9 -24.93 30.56 11.97
N VAL A 10 -24.59 31.64 11.28
CA VAL A 10 -23.94 31.62 9.97
C VAL A 10 -22.41 31.51 10.09
N LEU A 11 -21.84 31.90 11.25
CA LEU A 11 -20.43 31.80 11.58
C LEU A 11 -20.06 30.49 12.31
N ALA A 12 -20.91 29.47 12.23
CA ALA A 12 -20.69 28.19 12.91
C ALA A 12 -20.01 27.18 11.98
N ILE A 13 -18.69 27.01 12.14
CA ILE A 13 -17.93 25.91 11.51
C ILE A 13 -17.87 24.72 12.47
N ASN A 14 -18.00 23.51 11.94
CA ASN A 14 -17.87 22.28 12.70
C ASN A 14 -16.44 22.12 13.20
N ALA A 15 -16.26 22.03 14.52
CA ALA A 15 -14.98 21.70 15.11
C ALA A 15 -14.51 20.30 14.66
N PRO A 16 -13.18 20.05 14.61
CA PRO A 16 -12.66 18.75 14.22
C PRO A 16 -13.10 17.66 15.20
N SER A 17 -13.37 16.45 14.69
CA SER A 17 -13.84 15.31 15.50
C SER A 17 -12.68 14.59 16.21
N VAL A 18 -11.85 15.32 16.93
CA VAL A 18 -10.68 14.81 17.65
C VAL A 18 -10.67 15.29 19.10
N THR A 19 -10.06 14.52 19.99
CA THR A 19 -9.82 14.96 21.37
C THR A 19 -8.61 15.88 21.37
N LEU A 20 -8.83 17.16 21.68
CA LEU A 20 -7.79 18.17 21.72
C LEU A 20 -6.82 17.94 22.87
N ASP A 21 -5.56 18.26 22.64
CA ASP A 21 -4.54 18.36 23.66
C ASP A 21 -4.78 19.57 24.60
N ASP A 22 -4.28 19.48 25.83
CA ASP A 22 -4.37 20.57 26.81
C ASP A 22 -3.58 21.81 26.35
N TYR A 23 -2.45 21.62 25.65
CA TYR A 23 -1.67 22.72 25.06
C TYR A 23 -2.41 23.36 23.89
N ALA A 24 -3.02 22.56 23.02
CA ALA A 24 -3.83 23.05 21.91
C ALA A 24 -5.05 23.85 22.40
N THR A 25 -5.69 23.38 23.47
CA THR A 25 -6.84 24.06 24.08
C THR A 25 -6.42 25.43 24.65
N GLN A 26 -5.35 25.47 25.43
CA GLN A 26 -4.83 26.72 26.01
C GLN A 26 -4.33 27.70 24.95
N ALA A 27 -3.68 27.20 23.89
CA ALA A 27 -3.26 28.02 22.77
C ALA A 27 -4.45 28.62 22.01
N LEU A 28 -5.52 27.84 21.81
CA LEU A 28 -6.74 28.34 21.19
C LEU A 28 -7.35 29.47 22.04
N GLU A 29 -7.50 29.26 23.35
CA GLU A 29 -8.02 30.29 24.27
C GLU A 29 -7.18 31.58 24.24
N ALA A 30 -5.85 31.45 24.16
CA ALA A 30 -4.94 32.60 24.06
C ALA A 30 -5.11 33.36 22.73
N VAL A 31 -5.24 32.63 21.60
CA VAL A 31 -5.49 33.24 20.29
C VAL A 31 -6.86 33.91 20.26
N GLU A 32 -7.91 33.26 20.78
CA GLU A 32 -9.24 33.84 20.90
C GLU A 32 -9.22 35.13 21.71
N SER A 33 -8.54 35.14 22.86
CA SER A 33 -8.40 36.33 23.70
C SER A 33 -7.67 37.47 22.98
N TYR A 34 -6.64 37.17 22.19
CA TYR A 34 -5.98 38.16 21.34
C TYR A 34 -6.95 38.74 20.30
N TYR A 35 -7.73 37.88 19.64
CA TYR A 35 -8.71 38.31 18.65
C TYR A 35 -9.86 39.11 19.26
N GLU A 36 -10.25 38.85 20.51
CA GLU A 36 -11.26 39.64 21.20
C GLU A 36 -10.78 41.03 21.61
N THR A 37 -9.53 41.15 22.07
CA THR A 37 -9.05 42.34 22.79
C THR A 37 -8.12 43.23 21.98
N THR A 38 -7.27 42.63 21.15
CA THR A 38 -6.07 43.29 20.61
C THR A 38 -6.10 43.34 19.09
N PHE A 39 -6.47 42.25 18.42
CA PHE A 39 -6.47 42.18 16.95
C PHE A 39 -7.27 43.32 16.29
N TYR A 40 -8.52 43.55 16.72
CA TYR A 40 -9.37 44.57 16.10
C TYR A 40 -8.86 45.99 16.36
N THR A 41 -8.26 46.22 17.52
CA THR A 41 -7.78 47.55 17.89
C THR A 41 -6.47 47.91 17.17
N GLU A 42 -5.57 46.95 17.03
CA GLU A 42 -4.29 47.13 16.31
C GLU A 42 -4.49 47.19 14.80
N THR A 43 -5.24 46.23 14.24
CA THR A 43 -5.37 46.06 12.78
C THR A 43 -6.25 47.15 12.15
N PHE A 44 -7.28 47.62 12.85
CA PHE A 44 -8.28 48.54 12.31
C PHE A 44 -8.32 49.90 13.01
N SER A 45 -7.18 50.37 13.53
CA SER A 45 -7.04 51.63 14.28
C SER A 45 -7.61 52.89 13.61
N THR A 46 -7.93 52.85 12.31
CA THR A 46 -8.54 53.95 11.52
C THR A 46 -10.06 53.84 11.32
N VAL A 47 -10.70 52.72 11.73
CA VAL A 47 -12.12 52.41 11.50
C VAL A 47 -12.84 52.23 12.85
N SER A 48 -14.15 52.51 12.93
CA SER A 48 -14.95 52.46 14.18
C SER A 48 -15.22 51.04 14.74
N ILE A 49 -14.45 50.03 14.34
CA ILE A 49 -14.65 48.63 14.73
C ILE A 49 -13.48 48.21 15.61
N THR A 50 -13.75 48.14 16.91
CA THR A 50 -12.75 47.76 17.92
C THR A 50 -13.08 46.43 18.59
N THR A 51 -14.14 45.75 18.16
CA THR A 51 -14.64 44.50 18.77
C THR A 51 -15.18 43.54 17.71
N VAL A 52 -15.27 42.26 18.06
CA VAL A 52 -15.93 41.21 17.27
C VAL A 52 -17.37 41.58 16.90
N ASP A 53 -18.11 42.19 17.83
CA ASP A 53 -19.48 42.65 17.56
C ASP A 53 -19.55 43.71 16.47
N GLY A 54 -18.51 44.53 16.33
CA GLY A 54 -18.39 45.48 15.23
C GLY A 54 -18.22 44.77 13.88
N ALA A 55 -17.39 43.74 13.81
CA ALA A 55 -17.24 42.91 12.61
C ALA A 55 -18.54 42.18 12.24
N LYS A 56 -19.22 41.58 13.22
CA LYS A 56 -20.56 40.99 13.04
C LYS A 56 -21.57 42.05 12.56
N GLY A 57 -21.48 43.27 13.08
CA GLY A 57 -22.28 44.41 12.65
C GLY A 57 -22.11 44.74 11.18
N VAL A 58 -20.88 44.68 10.65
CA VAL A 58 -20.58 44.90 9.23
C VAL A 58 -21.20 43.83 8.34
N ILE A 59 -21.10 42.55 8.75
CA ILE A 59 -21.73 41.45 8.02
C ILE A 59 -23.24 41.69 7.85
N ILE A 60 -23.90 42.24 8.88
CA ILE A 60 -25.33 42.59 8.84
C ILE A 60 -25.57 43.83 7.97
N SER A 61 -24.83 44.91 8.19
CA SER A 61 -25.09 46.19 7.52
C SER A 61 -24.87 46.11 6.02
N GLU A 62 -23.87 45.34 5.59
CA GLU A 62 -23.50 45.13 4.20
C GLU A 62 -24.28 43.97 3.53
N SER A 63 -25.22 43.36 4.25
CA SER A 63 -26.05 42.25 3.75
C SER A 63 -25.26 41.01 3.28
N LEU A 64 -24.11 40.74 3.90
CA LEU A 64 -23.21 39.64 3.53
C LEU A 64 -23.65 38.29 4.10
N THR A 65 -24.66 38.24 4.98
CA THR A 65 -25.09 37.02 5.67
C THR A 65 -25.40 35.84 4.74
N GLY A 66 -25.91 36.10 3.52
CA GLY A 66 -26.17 35.04 2.55
C GLY A 66 -24.88 34.42 2.00
N VAL A 67 -23.91 35.28 1.65
CA VAL A 67 -22.61 34.85 1.11
C VAL A 67 -21.79 34.15 2.18
N VAL A 68 -21.75 34.69 3.41
CA VAL A 68 -21.06 34.03 4.53
C VAL A 68 -21.66 32.66 4.82
N SER A 69 -22.98 32.47 4.68
CA SER A 69 -23.61 31.15 4.86
C SER A 69 -23.13 30.14 3.84
N GLN A 70 -23.00 30.55 2.57
CA GLN A 70 -22.49 29.68 1.51
C GLN A 70 -21.00 29.35 1.72
N VAL A 71 -20.19 30.35 2.09
CA VAL A 71 -18.77 30.14 2.43
C VAL A 71 -18.64 29.17 3.62
N THR A 72 -19.45 29.32 4.67
CA THR A 72 -19.46 28.41 5.81
C THR A 72 -19.88 27.00 5.43
N GLU A 73 -20.88 26.82 4.57
CA GLU A 73 -21.28 25.50 4.05
C GLU A 73 -20.13 24.86 3.27
N ASN A 74 -19.49 25.61 2.36
CA ASN A 74 -18.35 25.11 1.58
C ASN A 74 -17.16 24.74 2.46
N LEU A 75 -16.84 25.54 3.48
CA LEU A 75 -15.76 25.24 4.42
C LEU A 75 -16.06 23.99 5.25
N ASN A 76 -17.32 23.73 5.60
CA ASN A 76 -17.73 22.51 6.31
C ASN A 76 -17.71 21.26 5.42
N ASP A 77 -18.01 21.41 4.13
CA ASP A 77 -18.03 20.31 3.15
C ASP A 77 -16.62 19.98 2.61
N THR A 78 -15.67 20.92 2.73
CA THR A 78 -14.28 20.73 2.30
C THR A 78 -13.48 19.99 3.38
N SER A 79 -12.59 19.09 2.96
CA SER A 79 -11.62 18.46 3.87
C SER A 79 -10.50 19.45 4.23
N LEU A 80 -10.74 20.27 5.26
CA LEU A 80 -9.74 21.19 5.79
C LEU A 80 -8.73 20.47 6.70
N ASP A 81 -7.54 21.05 6.81
CA ASP A 81 -6.59 20.68 7.85
C ASP A 81 -7.22 20.86 9.25
N TYR A 82 -6.93 19.95 10.18
CA TYR A 82 -7.58 19.95 11.49
C TYR A 82 -7.28 21.21 12.32
N VAL A 83 -6.10 21.81 12.16
CA VAL A 83 -5.73 23.05 12.86
C VAL A 83 -6.49 24.23 12.28
N VAL A 84 -6.57 24.31 10.94
CA VAL A 84 -7.37 25.34 10.25
C VAL A 84 -8.86 25.21 10.62
N GLN A 85 -9.40 23.98 10.63
CA GLN A 85 -10.77 23.71 11.03
C GLN A 85 -11.01 24.11 12.49
N LEU A 86 -10.08 23.80 13.40
CA LEU A 86 -10.17 24.19 14.80
C LEU A 86 -10.20 25.71 14.96
N LEU A 87 -9.30 26.44 14.31
CA LEU A 87 -9.22 27.90 14.39
C LEU A 87 -10.49 28.57 13.84
N LEU A 88 -11.01 28.08 12.72
CA LEU A 88 -12.23 28.63 12.13
C LEU A 88 -13.51 28.21 12.88
N SER A 89 -13.47 27.16 13.71
CA SER A 89 -14.59 26.83 14.60
C SER A 89 -14.82 27.89 15.68
N SER A 90 -13.79 28.69 15.99
CA SER A 90 -13.94 29.88 16.82
C SER A 90 -14.67 30.99 16.06
N THR A 91 -15.87 31.34 16.53
CA THR A 91 -16.67 32.43 15.96
C THR A 91 -15.93 33.77 16.00
N THR A 92 -15.08 34.00 16.99
CA THR A 92 -14.30 35.24 17.14
C THR A 92 -13.25 35.37 16.03
N ILE A 93 -12.49 34.29 15.81
CA ILE A 93 -11.45 34.25 14.78
C ILE A 93 -12.10 34.31 13.39
N TYR A 94 -13.13 33.48 13.15
CA TYR A 94 -13.79 33.42 11.85
C TYR A 94 -14.47 34.75 11.46
N ALA A 95 -15.13 35.44 12.41
CA ALA A 95 -15.66 36.78 12.17
C ALA A 95 -14.57 37.78 11.76
N GLY A 96 -13.37 37.66 12.34
CA GLY A 96 -12.22 38.49 12.00
C GLY A 96 -11.72 38.22 10.58
N MET A 97 -11.66 36.96 10.17
CA MET A 97 -11.23 36.56 8.83
C MET A 97 -12.22 37.03 7.76
N ILE A 98 -13.52 36.88 8.00
CA ILE A 98 -14.57 37.38 7.10
C ILE A 98 -14.48 38.90 6.95
N TYR A 99 -14.20 39.61 8.05
CA TYR A 99 -14.06 41.06 8.01
C TYR A 99 -12.80 41.51 7.26
N LEU A 100 -11.67 40.80 7.39
CA LEU A 100 -10.47 41.05 6.57
C LEU A 100 -10.75 40.82 5.08
N ALA A 101 -11.40 39.70 4.74
CA ALA A 101 -11.80 39.40 3.37
C ALA A 101 -12.67 40.52 2.76
N TYR A 102 -13.63 41.03 3.54
CA TYR A 102 -14.47 42.16 3.12
C TYR A 102 -13.66 43.44 2.90
N GLN A 103 -12.69 43.76 3.78
CA GLN A 103 -11.84 44.95 3.64
C GLN A 103 -10.96 44.91 2.39
N GLU A 104 -10.56 43.72 1.94
CA GLU A 104 -9.85 43.52 0.66
C GLU A 104 -10.79 43.68 -0.56
N GLY A 105 -12.10 43.74 -0.34
CA GLY A 105 -13.12 43.87 -1.38
C GLY A 105 -13.71 42.53 -1.84
N SER A 106 -13.46 41.45 -1.11
CA SER A 106 -14.07 40.13 -1.38
C SER A 106 -15.53 40.14 -0.94
N ILE A 107 -16.44 40.17 -1.92
CA ILE A 107 -17.90 40.28 -1.69
C ILE A 107 -18.69 39.10 -2.25
N ASP A 108 -18.08 38.30 -3.12
CA ASP A 108 -18.66 37.07 -3.66
C ASP A 108 -18.14 35.84 -2.89
N GLU A 109 -18.80 34.71 -3.10
CA GLU A 109 -18.55 33.45 -2.39
C GLU A 109 -17.12 32.95 -2.61
N ASP A 110 -16.66 32.88 -3.85
CA ASP A 110 -15.35 32.31 -4.21
C ASP A 110 -14.21 33.20 -3.72
N SER A 111 -14.30 34.52 -3.89
CA SER A 111 -13.26 35.44 -3.43
C SER A 111 -13.16 35.45 -1.90
N MET A 112 -14.30 35.43 -1.20
CA MET A 112 -14.32 35.43 0.26
C MET A 112 -13.85 34.10 0.85
N TYR A 113 -14.22 32.97 0.25
CA TYR A 113 -13.70 31.66 0.64
C TYR A 113 -12.16 31.60 0.59
N ASN A 114 -11.57 32.01 -0.55
CA ASN A 114 -10.12 31.99 -0.72
C ASN A 114 -9.40 32.99 0.21
N ALA A 115 -9.98 34.18 0.40
CA ALA A 115 -9.42 35.18 1.31
C ALA A 115 -9.43 34.70 2.77
N VAL A 116 -10.52 34.05 3.22
CA VAL A 116 -10.59 33.46 4.57
C VAL A 116 -9.50 32.41 4.76
N LEU A 117 -9.33 31.48 3.81
CA LEU A 117 -8.30 30.44 3.91
C LEU A 117 -6.87 31.00 3.92
N ARG A 118 -6.61 32.04 3.12
CA ARG A 118 -5.31 32.72 3.14
C ARG A 118 -5.06 33.42 4.47
N TYR A 119 -6.03 34.19 4.97
CA TYR A 119 -5.85 34.96 6.20
C TYR A 119 -5.74 34.10 7.45
N VAL A 120 -6.42 32.94 7.50
CA VAL A 120 -6.29 32.02 8.63
C VAL A 120 -4.90 31.38 8.69
N GLN A 121 -4.28 31.12 7.54
CA GLN A 121 -2.92 30.58 7.43
C GLN A 121 -1.84 31.62 7.81
N GLU A 122 -2.06 32.91 7.55
CA GLU A 122 -1.05 33.95 7.80
C GLU A 122 -0.91 34.34 9.27
N ASN A 123 -2.01 34.59 9.99
CA ASN A 123 -1.95 35.25 11.31
C ASN A 123 -2.46 34.36 12.46
N PRO A 124 -3.69 33.82 12.42
CA PRO A 124 -4.18 32.90 13.46
C PRO A 124 -3.29 31.67 13.61
N LEU A 125 -2.91 31.02 12.51
CA LEU A 125 -2.17 29.76 12.52
C LEU A 125 -0.77 29.92 13.14
N THR A 126 0.02 30.89 12.65
CA THR A 126 1.36 31.17 13.20
C THR A 126 1.31 31.52 14.68
N ARG A 127 0.32 32.32 15.11
CA ARG A 127 0.13 32.63 16.54
C ARG A 127 -0.25 31.41 17.34
N PHE A 128 -1.12 30.56 16.80
CA PHE A 128 -1.54 29.32 17.45
C PHE A 128 -0.37 28.38 17.67
N TYR A 129 0.44 28.12 16.64
CA TYR A 129 1.65 27.32 16.77
C TYR A 129 2.66 27.93 17.74
N GLY A 130 2.92 29.24 17.65
CA GLY A 130 3.81 29.92 18.58
C GLY A 130 3.36 29.84 20.05
N GLN A 131 2.04 29.92 20.30
CA GLN A 131 1.50 29.74 21.66
C GLN A 131 1.65 28.30 22.14
N MET A 132 1.31 27.30 21.32
CA MET A 132 1.50 25.89 21.71
C MET A 132 2.96 25.57 22.01
N PHE A 133 3.88 25.97 21.11
CA PHE A 133 5.31 25.77 21.28
C PHE A 133 5.82 26.45 22.55
N GLY A 134 5.39 27.70 22.79
CA GLY A 134 5.76 28.45 23.99
C GLY A 134 5.25 27.83 25.29
N LEU A 135 4.04 27.27 25.29
CA LEU A 135 3.47 26.59 26.46
C LEU A 135 4.25 25.31 26.81
N VAL A 136 4.61 24.50 25.80
CA VAL A 136 5.44 23.31 26.02
C VAL A 136 6.83 23.69 26.54
N CYS A 137 7.47 24.70 25.94
CA CYS A 137 8.76 25.20 26.41
C CYS A 137 8.70 25.68 27.87
N LEU A 138 7.62 26.36 28.25
CA LEU A 138 7.40 26.83 29.61
C LEU A 138 7.26 25.68 30.61
N ASP A 139 6.47 24.66 30.26
CA ASP A 139 6.28 23.45 31.08
C ASP A 139 7.60 22.69 31.27
N LYS A 140 8.40 22.59 30.20
CA LYS A 140 9.75 22.00 30.21
C LYS A 140 10.82 22.86 30.85
N HIS A 141 10.46 24.05 31.36
CA HIS A 141 11.38 25.00 31.99
C HIS A 141 12.53 25.47 31.08
N ILE A 142 12.31 25.49 29.75
CA ILE A 142 13.26 26.01 28.78
C ILE A 142 13.24 27.54 28.87
N SER A 143 14.21 28.10 29.60
CA SER A 143 14.07 29.42 30.22
C SER A 143 14.36 30.62 29.33
N SER A 144 14.83 30.42 28.09
CA SER A 144 14.90 31.50 27.08
C SER A 144 15.28 30.93 25.72
N ILE A 145 14.37 31.05 24.76
CA ILE A 145 14.72 31.07 23.34
C ILE A 145 15.37 32.43 23.10
N ASP A 146 16.69 32.46 22.96
CA ASP A 146 17.41 33.68 22.57
C ASP A 146 17.25 33.83 21.06
N LEU A 147 16.35 34.71 20.63
CA LEU A 147 16.13 35.02 19.21
C LEU A 147 17.38 35.61 18.52
N GLY A 148 18.40 36.00 19.30
CA GLY A 148 19.71 36.41 18.77
C GLY A 148 20.68 35.26 18.51
N ASP A 149 20.38 34.04 18.94
CA ASP A 149 21.20 32.85 18.67
C ASP A 149 20.81 32.24 17.31
N ASN A 150 21.80 32.11 16.42
CA ASN A 150 21.61 31.72 15.03
C ASN A 150 20.91 30.36 14.87
N LYS A 151 20.99 29.48 15.87
CA LYS A 151 20.33 28.16 15.82
C LYS A 151 18.81 28.24 15.77
N TRP A 152 18.21 29.32 16.27
CA TRP A 152 16.75 29.48 16.31
C TRP A 152 16.17 30.11 15.04
N GLN A 153 17.01 30.53 14.09
CA GLN A 153 16.53 31.17 12.86
C GLN A 153 15.65 30.25 12.01
N ILE A 154 15.81 28.93 12.15
CA ILE A 154 15.03 27.91 11.44
C ILE A 154 13.73 27.51 12.15
N LEU A 155 13.46 28.04 13.35
CA LEU A 155 12.33 27.61 14.16
C LEU A 155 10.99 27.84 13.45
N ASP A 156 10.83 29.01 12.84
CA ASP A 156 9.60 29.38 12.13
C ASP A 156 9.40 28.46 10.91
N ASP A 157 10.47 28.22 10.13
CA ASP A 157 10.45 27.33 8.96
C ASP A 157 10.13 25.88 9.35
N LEU A 158 10.75 25.36 10.43
CA LEU A 158 10.48 24.00 10.91
C LEU A 158 9.04 23.81 11.40
N ILE A 159 8.49 24.82 12.08
CA ILE A 159 7.09 24.79 12.53
C ILE A 159 6.14 24.89 11.33
N GLU A 160 6.46 25.70 10.31
CA GLU A 160 5.66 25.82 9.09
C GLU A 160 5.67 24.51 8.28
N ASP A 161 6.84 23.88 8.13
CA ASP A 161 7.02 22.67 7.33
C ASP A 161 6.47 21.41 8.02
N SER A 162 6.73 21.26 9.32
CA SER A 162 6.34 20.06 10.08
C SER A 162 4.93 20.17 10.64
N GLY A 163 4.46 21.40 10.91
CA GLY A 163 3.24 21.65 11.66
C GLY A 163 3.33 21.17 13.11
N LEU A 164 2.26 21.44 13.88
CA LEU A 164 2.10 20.86 15.21
C LEU A 164 0.76 20.13 15.29
N PRO A 165 0.74 18.85 15.72
CA PRO A 165 -0.50 18.11 15.89
C PRO A 165 -1.33 18.75 17.02
N ILE A 166 -2.64 18.57 16.98
CA ILE A 166 -3.57 19.07 18.02
C ILE A 166 -4.19 17.93 18.85
N ILE A 167 -3.85 16.68 18.53
CA ILE A 167 -4.41 15.49 19.16
C ILE A 167 -3.77 15.31 20.53
N SER A 168 -4.60 14.94 21.51
CA SER A 168 -4.17 14.70 22.89
C SER A 168 -2.98 13.73 22.98
N GLY A 169 -1.90 14.20 23.60
CA GLY A 169 -0.65 13.49 23.82
C GLY A 169 0.39 13.63 22.70
N GLU A 170 0.08 14.31 21.60
CA GLU A 170 0.98 14.41 20.43
C GLU A 170 1.70 15.76 20.33
N VAL A 171 1.20 16.83 20.96
CA VAL A 171 1.81 18.18 20.89
C VAL A 171 3.22 18.19 21.49
N GLU A 172 3.37 17.63 22.69
CA GLU A 172 4.64 17.65 23.42
C GLU A 172 5.76 16.89 22.69
N PRO A 173 5.56 15.63 22.23
CA PRO A 173 6.56 14.92 21.42
C PRO A 173 6.97 15.66 20.14
N ALA A 174 6.01 16.27 19.44
CA ALA A 174 6.30 17.01 18.21
C ALA A 174 7.16 18.25 18.48
N VAL A 175 6.90 18.97 19.57
CA VAL A 175 7.75 20.10 19.99
C VAL A 175 9.14 19.62 20.42
N GLU A 176 9.25 18.47 21.11
CA GLU A 176 10.54 17.89 21.47
C GLU A 176 11.37 17.53 20.24
N GLU A 177 10.75 16.94 19.21
CA GLU A 177 11.42 16.60 17.95
C GLU A 177 11.97 17.85 17.22
N ILE A 178 11.20 18.94 17.19
CA ILE A 178 11.64 20.22 16.64
C ILE A 178 12.81 20.78 17.46
N LEU A 179 12.71 20.74 18.79
CA LEU A 179 13.78 21.21 19.68
C LEU A 179 15.06 20.40 19.52
N ASP A 180 14.97 19.08 19.40
CA ASP A 180 16.11 18.20 19.17
C ASP A 180 16.75 18.52 17.81
N THR A 181 15.94 18.69 16.77
CA THR A 181 16.42 19.10 15.44
C THR A 181 17.16 20.44 15.48
N ILE A 182 16.63 21.44 16.20
CA ILE A 182 17.29 22.75 16.37
C ILE A 182 18.60 22.62 17.15
N ASN A 183 18.63 21.80 18.19
CA ASN A 183 19.83 21.60 19.01
C ASN A 183 20.93 20.84 18.25
N GLU A 184 20.56 19.87 17.42
CA GLU A 184 21.50 19.06 16.65
C GLU A 184 21.98 19.75 15.37
N ARG A 185 21.06 20.41 14.64
CA ARG A 185 21.30 20.88 13.27
C ARG A 185 21.22 22.40 13.11
N GLY A 186 20.64 23.12 14.07
CA GLY A 186 20.30 24.54 13.90
C GLY A 186 21.48 25.45 13.55
N LEU A 187 22.64 25.22 14.16
CA LEU A 187 23.86 25.96 13.82
C LEU A 187 24.41 25.59 12.44
N LEU A 188 24.39 24.30 12.08
CA LEU A 188 24.88 23.82 10.79
C LEU A 188 24.03 24.33 9.63
N TYR A 189 22.72 24.45 9.85
CA TYR A 189 21.79 25.00 8.86
C TYR A 189 22.13 26.44 8.49
N TYR A 190 22.31 27.30 9.50
CA TYR A 190 22.70 28.70 9.31
C TYR A 190 23.99 28.83 8.49
N TYR A 191 25.03 28.08 8.86
CA TYR A 191 26.32 28.14 8.19
C TYR A 191 26.33 27.48 6.80
N LEU A 192 25.44 26.52 6.55
CA LEU A 192 25.25 25.95 5.22
C LEU A 192 24.63 26.98 4.27
N ASP A 193 23.59 27.68 4.69
CA ASP A 193 22.96 28.71 3.87
C ASP A 193 23.89 29.91 3.64
N GLU A 194 24.67 30.30 4.65
CA GLU A 194 25.70 31.32 4.48
C GLU A 194 26.79 30.85 3.49
N PHE A 195 27.18 29.57 3.54
CA PHE A 195 28.15 28.99 2.61
C PHE A 195 27.62 29.00 1.16
N ILE A 196 26.35 28.67 0.96
CA ILE A 196 25.69 28.75 -0.35
C ILE A 196 25.64 30.20 -0.84
N GLY A 197 25.40 31.16 0.06
CA GLY A 197 25.33 32.59 -0.25
C GLY A 197 26.67 33.25 -0.58
N ARG A 198 27.79 32.73 -0.06
CA ARG A 198 29.14 33.33 -0.19
C ARG A 198 29.81 33.18 -1.58
N GLN A 199 29.05 32.79 -2.62
CA GLN A 199 29.53 32.54 -4.00
C GLN A 199 30.69 31.54 -4.05
N THR A 200 30.35 30.27 -3.87
CA THR A 200 31.25 29.17 -4.20
C THR A 200 31.23 28.86 -5.70
N ASP A 201 32.20 28.09 -6.19
CA ASP A 201 32.28 27.62 -7.59
C ASP A 201 31.10 26.70 -8.00
N ILE A 202 30.14 26.48 -7.10
CA ILE A 202 28.97 25.62 -7.28
C ILE A 202 27.74 26.53 -7.44
N ASP A 203 27.02 26.34 -8.54
CA ASP A 203 25.78 27.05 -8.83
C ASP A 203 24.74 26.83 -7.72
N SER A 204 24.26 27.91 -7.10
CA SER A 204 23.30 27.89 -6.00
C SER A 204 22.00 27.17 -6.36
N SER A 205 21.63 27.14 -7.66
CA SER A 205 20.45 26.40 -8.15
C SER A 205 20.57 24.88 -8.04
N LYS A 206 21.78 24.35 -7.77
CA LYS A 206 22.02 22.92 -7.57
C LYS A 206 21.84 22.46 -6.12
N PHE A 207 21.61 23.37 -5.17
CA PHE A 207 21.32 23.03 -3.79
C PHE A 207 19.80 22.93 -3.61
N THR A 208 19.24 21.81 -4.06
CA THR A 208 17.84 21.47 -3.75
C THR A 208 17.70 21.14 -2.26
N ASP A 209 16.49 21.24 -1.71
CA ASP A 209 16.24 20.95 -0.29
C ASP A 209 16.71 19.54 0.09
N SER A 210 16.46 18.56 -0.80
CA SER A 210 16.96 17.19 -0.62
C SER A 210 18.49 17.07 -0.58
N ILE A 211 19.21 17.93 -1.33
CA ILE A 211 20.68 17.96 -1.29
C ILE A 211 21.14 18.62 0.01
N LYS A 212 20.50 19.72 0.43
CA LYS A 212 20.81 20.39 1.70
C LYS A 212 20.64 19.44 2.89
N GLU A 213 19.54 18.69 2.94
CA GLU A 213 19.30 17.70 4.01
C GLU A 213 20.41 16.64 4.06
N LYS A 214 20.77 16.05 2.91
CA LYS A 214 21.87 15.07 2.85
C LYS A 214 23.23 15.66 3.22
N MET A 215 23.43 16.95 2.94
CA MET A 215 24.64 17.65 3.37
C MET A 215 24.66 17.83 4.88
N LEU A 216 23.53 18.21 5.49
CA LEU A 216 23.40 18.37 6.93
C LEU A 216 23.60 17.03 7.64
N ASP A 217 22.96 15.96 7.16
CA ASP A 217 23.15 14.60 7.69
C ASP A 217 24.64 14.23 7.68
N ARG A 218 25.35 14.53 6.59
CA ARG A 218 26.78 14.26 6.47
C ARG A 218 27.63 15.12 7.41
N LEU A 219 27.26 16.38 7.63
CA LEU A 219 27.99 17.27 8.55
C LEU A 219 27.79 16.87 10.02
N VAL A 220 26.60 16.39 10.37
CA VAL A 220 26.30 15.78 11.68
C VAL A 220 27.08 14.49 11.86
N GLU A 221 27.11 13.61 10.86
CA GLU A 221 27.89 12.35 10.89
C GLU A 221 29.39 12.61 11.06
N LEU A 222 29.90 13.69 10.48
CA LEU A 222 31.28 14.13 10.65
C LEU A 222 31.54 14.84 11.99
N GLU A 223 30.53 14.95 12.86
CA GLU A 223 30.56 15.65 14.15
C GLU A 223 31.15 17.07 14.04
N VAL A 224 30.84 17.78 12.94
CA VAL A 224 31.42 19.10 12.67
C VAL A 224 30.85 20.10 13.65
N THR A 225 31.70 20.63 14.51
CA THR A 225 31.39 21.77 15.39
C THR A 225 32.01 23.03 14.79
N ILE A 226 31.16 24.01 14.45
CA ILE A 226 31.58 25.22 13.74
C ILE A 226 31.90 26.32 14.75
N ASP A 227 33.14 26.80 14.71
CA ASP A 227 33.59 28.03 15.37
C ASP A 227 33.46 29.21 14.41
N GLU A 228 32.83 30.30 14.85
CA GLU A 228 32.46 31.44 13.98
C GLU A 228 33.69 32.13 13.37
N ASP A 229 34.75 32.33 14.16
CA ASP A 229 35.99 32.96 13.70
C ASP A 229 36.65 32.10 12.61
N SER A 230 36.74 30.79 12.85
CA SER A 230 37.34 29.81 11.93
C SER A 230 36.48 29.59 10.67
N TYR A 231 35.16 29.70 10.78
CA TYR A 231 34.23 29.68 9.62
C TYR A 231 34.42 30.89 8.72
N ASN A 232 34.63 32.08 9.29
CA ASN A 232 34.88 33.30 8.53
C ASN A 232 36.23 33.27 7.79
N GLU A 233 37.20 32.48 8.27
CA GLU A 233 38.49 32.26 7.60
C GLU A 233 38.42 31.21 6.47
N GLY A 234 37.28 30.52 6.29
CA GLY A 234 37.04 29.54 5.22
C GLY A 234 37.56 28.13 5.54
N ASP A 235 37.94 27.86 6.79
CA ASP A 235 38.51 26.55 7.17
C ASP A 235 37.48 25.40 7.04
N TYR A 236 36.19 25.73 7.10
CA TYR A 236 35.10 24.76 7.01
C TYR A 236 34.59 24.51 5.59
N ASP A 237 35.00 25.30 4.59
CA ASP A 237 34.52 25.17 3.20
C ASP A 237 34.75 23.76 2.64
N LYS A 238 35.84 23.10 3.06
CA LYS A 238 36.15 21.73 2.65
C LYS A 238 35.14 20.72 3.15
N TYR A 239 34.59 20.91 4.35
CA TYR A 239 33.58 20.02 4.93
C TYR A 239 32.24 20.19 4.20
N PHE A 240 31.86 21.42 3.88
CA PHE A 240 30.65 21.70 3.08
C PHE A 240 30.77 21.17 1.65
N ILE A 241 31.91 21.34 0.98
CA ILE A 241 32.15 20.77 -0.36
C ILE A 241 32.13 19.23 -0.32
N LEU A 242 32.72 18.62 0.71
CA LEU A 242 32.70 17.17 0.91
C LEU A 242 31.27 16.67 1.08
N ALA A 243 30.48 17.33 1.94
CA ALA A 243 29.08 17.02 2.18
C ALA A 243 28.25 17.16 0.89
N TYR A 244 28.52 18.20 0.07
CA TYR A 244 27.84 18.40 -1.21
C TYR A 244 28.11 17.28 -2.21
N ASN A 245 29.38 16.86 -2.34
CA ASN A 245 29.76 15.77 -3.23
C ASN A 245 29.10 14.45 -2.78
N TYR A 246 29.08 14.18 -1.47
CA TYR A 246 28.39 13.04 -0.89
C TYR A 246 26.88 13.05 -1.20
N ALA A 247 26.24 14.21 -1.03
CA ALA A 247 24.83 14.41 -1.34
C ALA A 247 24.50 14.20 -2.83
N GLN A 248 25.41 14.59 -3.74
CA GLN A 248 25.26 14.37 -5.18
C GLN A 248 25.42 12.92 -5.61
N THR A 249 26.38 12.19 -5.03
CA THR A 249 26.63 10.79 -5.39
C THR A 249 25.58 9.85 -4.80
N GLY A 250 24.75 10.36 -3.87
CA GLY A 250 23.58 9.69 -3.33
C GLY A 250 23.94 8.40 -2.62
N ALA A 251 24.44 8.48 -1.38
CA ALA A 251 24.59 7.35 -0.44
C ALA A 251 24.95 6.01 -1.12
N SER A 252 25.91 6.03 -2.05
CA SER A 252 26.49 4.80 -2.54
C SER A 252 27.66 4.51 -1.62
N ASP A 253 27.51 3.48 -0.79
CA ASP A 253 28.62 2.77 -0.13
C ASP A 253 29.52 2.09 -1.19
N SER A 254 30.04 2.88 -2.14
CA SER A 254 31.18 2.45 -2.94
C SER A 254 32.42 2.90 -2.20
N GLU A 255 32.82 2.09 -1.22
CA GLU A 255 34.23 2.01 -0.84
C GLU A 255 35.03 1.79 -2.14
N ASP A 256 35.93 2.72 -2.43
CA ASP A 256 36.82 2.60 -3.58
C ASP A 256 37.70 1.35 -3.38
N PRO A 257 37.68 0.35 -4.30
CA PRO A 257 38.42 -0.91 -4.12
C PRO A 257 39.95 -0.73 -4.08
N ILE A 258 40.46 0.48 -4.29
CA ILE A 258 41.88 0.81 -4.15
C ILE A 258 42.27 1.16 -2.69
N ASP A 259 41.35 1.65 -1.86
CA ASP A 259 41.65 2.05 -0.47
C ASP A 259 41.81 0.87 0.49
N LEU A 260 41.25 -0.29 0.15
CA LEU A 260 41.41 -1.55 0.90
C LEU A 260 42.81 -2.17 0.78
N VAL A 261 43.62 -1.77 -0.20
CA VAL A 261 44.91 -2.41 -0.48
C VAL A 261 46.08 -1.68 0.22
N TYR A 262 45.90 -0.42 0.65
CA TYR A 262 47.02 0.40 1.13
C TYR A 262 46.78 1.26 2.39
N SER A 263 45.80 0.95 3.26
CA SER A 263 45.70 1.66 4.56
C SER A 263 46.64 1.03 5.61
N SER A 264 47.88 1.52 5.67
CA SER A 264 48.85 1.16 6.72
C SER A 264 48.78 2.10 7.93
N LYS A 265 47.59 2.50 8.37
CA LYS A 265 47.37 3.26 9.60
C LYS A 265 46.00 2.94 10.18
N ASP A 266 46.01 2.23 11.30
CA ASP A 266 44.99 2.18 12.36
C ASP A 266 43.55 2.53 11.93
N PHE A 267 43.00 1.76 10.99
CA PHE A 267 41.54 1.63 10.90
C PHE A 267 41.15 0.50 11.86
N GLU A 268 40.53 0.87 12.99
CA GLU A 268 39.75 -0.09 13.74
C GLU A 268 38.70 -0.64 12.76
N ASN A 269 38.74 -1.95 12.53
CA ASN A 269 37.76 -2.64 11.70
C ASN A 269 36.43 -2.56 12.47
N THR A 270 35.65 -1.51 12.22
CA THR A 270 34.36 -1.21 12.86
C THR A 270 33.25 -2.14 12.39
N TRP A 271 33.53 -2.98 11.39
CA TRP A 271 32.61 -4.00 10.96
C TRP A 271 32.50 -5.09 12.03
N ASP A 272 31.38 -5.11 12.74
CA ASP A 272 31.04 -6.06 13.81
C ASP A 272 30.56 -7.42 13.27
N PHE A 273 30.75 -7.67 11.97
CA PHE A 273 30.21 -8.82 11.23
C PHE A 273 28.67 -8.88 11.19
N SER A 274 27.97 -7.83 11.60
CA SER A 274 26.57 -7.67 11.23
C SER A 274 26.49 -7.43 9.74
N VAL A 275 25.57 -8.14 9.11
CA VAL A 275 25.32 -8.07 7.67
C VAL A 275 24.01 -7.33 7.52
N ASP A 276 23.98 -6.33 6.64
CA ASP A 276 22.74 -5.73 6.19
C ASP A 276 21.81 -6.84 5.69
N ARG A 277 20.62 -6.92 6.29
CA ARG A 277 19.64 -7.95 5.98
C ARG A 277 18.74 -7.55 4.82
N PHE A 278 18.93 -6.37 4.24
CA PHE A 278 18.18 -5.85 3.10
C PHE A 278 16.66 -5.77 3.32
N GLU A 279 16.19 -5.88 4.58
CA GLU A 279 14.77 -5.95 4.94
C GLU A 279 14.00 -4.70 4.46
N SER A 280 14.65 -3.54 4.37
CA SER A 280 14.05 -2.29 3.86
C SER A 280 13.97 -2.22 2.33
N ILE A 281 14.95 -2.78 1.61
CA ILE A 281 15.02 -2.75 0.13
C ILE A 281 14.09 -3.79 -0.50
N GLU A 282 13.95 -4.95 0.16
CA GLU A 282 13.12 -6.05 -0.34
C GLU A 282 11.63 -5.68 -0.33
N ASN A 283 11.14 -4.99 0.71
CA ASN A 283 9.74 -4.54 0.81
C ASN A 283 9.32 -3.55 -0.30
N GLU A 284 10.24 -2.78 -0.89
CA GLU A 284 9.92 -1.83 -1.97
C GLU A 284 9.56 -2.50 -3.30
N ARG A 285 9.90 -3.79 -3.50
CA ARG A 285 9.66 -4.50 -4.78
C ARG A 285 8.29 -5.15 -4.89
N ILE A 286 7.53 -5.26 -3.81
CA ILE A 286 6.24 -5.97 -3.83
C ILE A 286 5.14 -5.03 -4.34
N SER A 287 4.57 -5.34 -5.51
CA SER A 287 3.41 -4.63 -6.05
C SER A 287 2.12 -5.40 -5.80
N LYS A 288 1.35 -4.94 -4.82
CA LYS A 288 0.02 -5.48 -4.49
C LYS A 288 -0.92 -5.53 -5.70
N ASN A 289 -0.92 -4.48 -6.54
CA ASN A 289 -1.78 -4.42 -7.73
C ASN A 289 -1.42 -5.49 -8.76
N ASN A 290 -0.12 -5.81 -8.90
CA ASN A 290 0.34 -6.86 -9.81
C ASN A 290 -0.19 -8.23 -9.35
N ILE A 291 -0.16 -8.51 -8.05
CA ILE A 291 -0.66 -9.77 -7.49
C ILE A 291 -2.19 -9.89 -7.68
N LEU A 292 -2.95 -8.83 -7.39
CA LEU A 292 -4.40 -8.81 -7.60
C LEU A 292 -4.77 -8.98 -9.09
N ALA A 293 -4.03 -8.33 -9.99
CA ALA A 293 -4.21 -8.51 -11.42
C ALA A 293 -3.91 -9.95 -11.85
N ALA A 294 -2.90 -10.62 -11.27
CA ALA A 294 -2.63 -12.03 -11.53
C ALA A 294 -3.75 -12.95 -11.04
N GLY A 295 -4.38 -12.62 -9.90
CA GLY A 295 -5.58 -13.31 -9.42
C GLY A 295 -6.78 -13.14 -10.35
N ALA A 296 -7.01 -11.92 -10.84
CA ALA A 296 -8.02 -11.65 -11.86
C ALA A 296 -7.74 -12.42 -13.16
N LEU A 297 -6.47 -12.50 -13.60
CA LEU A 297 -6.08 -13.28 -14.76
C LEU A 297 -6.40 -14.78 -14.59
N ASP A 298 -6.15 -15.35 -13.40
CA ASP A 298 -6.48 -16.75 -13.12
C ASP A 298 -7.99 -17.00 -13.12
N TYR A 299 -8.76 -16.05 -12.57
CA TYR A 299 -10.21 -16.07 -12.63
C TYR A 299 -10.71 -16.07 -14.08
N ILE A 300 -10.16 -15.19 -14.92
CA ILE A 300 -10.50 -15.12 -16.35
C ILE A 300 -10.14 -16.42 -17.06
N TYR A 301 -8.99 -17.02 -16.77
CA TYR A 301 -8.62 -18.32 -17.32
C TYR A 301 -9.65 -19.41 -16.95
N CYS A 302 -10.03 -19.50 -15.67
CA CYS A 302 -10.96 -20.52 -15.20
C CYS A 302 -12.38 -20.33 -15.76
N VAL A 303 -12.93 -19.12 -15.68
CA VAL A 303 -14.32 -18.85 -16.12
C VAL A 303 -14.39 -18.64 -17.64
N GLY A 304 -13.45 -17.92 -18.22
CA GLY A 304 -13.40 -17.65 -19.66
C GLY A 304 -13.05 -18.88 -20.49
N GLU A 305 -11.92 -19.53 -20.20
CA GLU A 305 -11.38 -20.61 -21.04
C GLU A 305 -11.83 -22.01 -20.58
N VAL A 306 -11.70 -22.33 -19.29
CA VAL A 306 -12.01 -23.69 -18.79
C VAL A 306 -13.52 -23.94 -18.76
N MET A 307 -14.32 -22.93 -18.37
CA MET A 307 -15.78 -22.99 -18.45
C MET A 307 -16.32 -22.62 -19.84
N GLN A 308 -15.47 -22.10 -20.74
CA GLN A 308 -15.79 -21.74 -22.12
C GLN A 308 -16.82 -20.60 -22.27
N VAL A 309 -16.89 -19.67 -21.31
CA VAL A 309 -17.86 -18.57 -21.35
C VAL A 309 -17.69 -17.68 -22.59
N PHE A 310 -16.45 -17.45 -23.04
CA PHE A 310 -16.20 -16.69 -24.28
C PHE A 310 -16.81 -17.38 -25.51
N ASP A 311 -16.64 -18.69 -25.62
CA ASP A 311 -17.16 -19.48 -26.74
C ASP A 311 -18.68 -19.57 -26.70
N ILE A 312 -19.27 -19.71 -25.50
CA ILE A 312 -20.71 -19.71 -25.28
C ILE A 312 -21.33 -18.40 -25.75
N ALA A 313 -20.76 -17.25 -25.39
CA ALA A 313 -21.26 -15.95 -25.83
C ALA A 313 -21.16 -15.77 -27.35
N ASN A 314 -20.05 -16.22 -27.96
CA ASN A 314 -19.92 -16.22 -29.42
C ASN A 314 -20.95 -17.14 -30.10
N ALA A 315 -21.25 -18.31 -29.52
CA ALA A 315 -22.26 -19.23 -30.03
C ALA A 315 -23.68 -18.65 -29.93
N LEU A 316 -23.99 -17.95 -28.83
CA LEU A 316 -25.26 -17.22 -28.68
C LEU A 316 -25.44 -16.15 -29.76
N VAL A 317 -24.40 -15.35 -30.04
CA VAL A 317 -24.40 -14.38 -31.13
C VAL A 317 -24.67 -15.07 -32.47
N LEU A 318 -24.02 -16.21 -32.74
CA LEU A 318 -24.20 -16.94 -33.98
C LEU A 318 -25.63 -17.50 -34.12
N ARG A 319 -26.18 -18.09 -33.06
CA ARG A 319 -27.57 -18.60 -33.04
C ARG A 319 -28.60 -17.48 -33.22
N TRP A 320 -28.38 -16.33 -32.60
CA TRP A 320 -29.24 -15.17 -32.76
C TRP A 320 -29.17 -14.64 -34.21
N ALA A 321 -27.96 -14.46 -34.75
CA ALA A 321 -27.76 -14.01 -36.13
C ALA A 321 -28.32 -14.99 -37.17
N SER A 322 -28.36 -16.29 -36.88
CA SER A 322 -28.96 -17.30 -37.76
C SER A 322 -30.47 -17.47 -37.57
N GLY A 323 -31.09 -16.76 -36.61
CA GLY A 323 -32.52 -16.88 -36.29
C GLY A 323 -32.90 -18.18 -35.57
N LEU A 324 -31.92 -18.93 -35.02
CA LEU A 324 -32.18 -20.12 -34.19
C LEU A 324 -32.58 -19.75 -32.76
N LEU A 325 -32.12 -18.59 -32.31
CA LEU A 325 -32.44 -18.00 -31.02
C LEU A 325 -33.26 -16.73 -31.26
N ASP A 326 -34.55 -16.78 -30.92
CA ASP A 326 -35.46 -15.65 -31.05
C ASP A 326 -35.38 -14.79 -29.78
N ILE A 327 -34.83 -13.59 -29.92
CA ILE A 327 -34.69 -12.62 -28.82
C ILE A 327 -35.40 -11.34 -29.25
N PRO A 328 -36.35 -10.84 -28.44
CA PRO A 328 -37.07 -9.62 -28.77
C PRO A 328 -36.13 -8.40 -28.82
N ASP A 329 -36.55 -7.36 -29.52
CA ASP A 329 -35.84 -6.08 -29.51
C ASP A 329 -35.77 -5.53 -28.08
N GLY A 330 -34.54 -5.25 -27.62
CA GLY A 330 -34.30 -4.84 -26.23
C GLY A 330 -32.82 -4.83 -25.86
N ASP A 331 -32.54 -4.85 -24.56
CA ASP A 331 -31.19 -4.75 -24.01
C ASP A 331 -30.34 -5.97 -24.38
N THR A 332 -30.91 -7.18 -24.34
CA THR A 332 -30.22 -8.43 -24.72
C THR A 332 -29.79 -8.43 -26.18
N ALA A 333 -30.70 -8.06 -27.09
CA ALA A 333 -30.39 -7.95 -28.53
C ALA A 333 -29.31 -6.89 -28.79
N SER A 334 -29.37 -5.75 -28.08
CA SER A 334 -28.37 -4.70 -28.16
C SER A 334 -26.99 -5.16 -27.64
N ALA A 335 -26.95 -5.91 -26.55
CA ALA A 335 -25.72 -6.48 -26.00
C ALA A 335 -25.09 -7.50 -26.94
N LEU A 336 -25.89 -8.42 -27.51
CA LEU A 336 -25.42 -9.38 -28.52
C LEU A 336 -24.87 -8.69 -29.76
N TYR A 337 -25.55 -7.65 -30.24
CA TYR A 337 -25.08 -6.87 -31.39
C TYR A 337 -23.77 -6.13 -31.08
N ARG A 338 -23.64 -5.51 -29.90
CA ARG A 338 -22.41 -4.83 -29.47
C ARG A 338 -21.24 -5.82 -29.34
N PHE A 339 -21.46 -6.97 -28.70
CA PHE A 339 -20.48 -8.03 -28.55
C PHE A 339 -20.01 -8.60 -29.90
N HIS A 340 -20.93 -8.72 -30.86
CA HIS A 340 -20.60 -9.08 -32.25
C HIS A 340 -19.78 -7.99 -32.95
N LYS A 341 -20.18 -6.72 -32.81
CA LYS A 341 -19.57 -5.60 -33.52
C LYS A 341 -18.15 -5.32 -33.04
N ARG A 342 -17.90 -5.45 -31.73
CA ARG A 342 -16.59 -5.25 -31.09
C ARG A 342 -15.63 -6.43 -31.18
N ARG A 343 -15.96 -7.50 -31.91
CA ARG A 343 -15.12 -8.71 -32.00
C ARG A 343 -13.67 -8.46 -32.42
N SER A 344 -13.40 -7.42 -33.21
CA SER A 344 -12.04 -7.06 -33.66
C SER A 344 -11.27 -6.21 -32.64
N GLU A 345 -11.97 -5.64 -31.67
CA GLU A 345 -11.40 -4.86 -30.58
C GLU A 345 -11.09 -5.75 -29.36
N ARG A 346 -11.48 -7.04 -29.38
CA ARG A 346 -11.27 -7.98 -28.28
C ARG A 346 -9.97 -8.77 -28.45
N SER A 347 -9.27 -9.05 -27.34
CA SER A 347 -8.19 -10.02 -27.31
C SER A 347 -8.62 -11.36 -27.91
N THR A 348 -7.83 -11.86 -28.84
CA THR A 348 -8.00 -13.19 -29.43
C THR A 348 -7.71 -14.30 -28.40
N PRO A 349 -8.25 -15.52 -28.58
CA PRO A 349 -7.90 -16.66 -27.73
C PRO A 349 -6.39 -16.91 -27.65
N GLU A 350 -5.68 -16.70 -28.77
CA GLU A 350 -4.23 -16.86 -28.84
C GLU A 350 -3.49 -15.80 -28.01
N GLU A 351 -3.92 -14.54 -28.05
CA GLU A 351 -3.35 -13.45 -27.24
C GLU A 351 -3.57 -13.68 -25.75
N ARG A 352 -4.79 -14.10 -25.36
CA ARG A 352 -5.09 -14.46 -23.96
C ARG A 352 -4.27 -15.67 -23.51
N ALA A 353 -4.17 -16.71 -24.35
CA ALA A 353 -3.35 -17.88 -24.07
C ALA A 353 -1.87 -17.55 -23.85
N MET A 354 -1.34 -16.58 -24.60
CA MET A 354 0.00 -16.04 -24.39
C MET A 354 0.13 -15.38 -23.01
N LEU A 355 -0.85 -14.57 -22.62
CA LEU A 355 -0.85 -13.87 -21.34
C LEU A 355 -0.92 -14.84 -20.16
N TYR A 356 -1.81 -15.84 -20.20
CA TYR A 356 -1.88 -16.89 -19.17
C TYR A 356 -0.57 -17.64 -19.04
N LYS A 357 0.09 -17.92 -20.17
CA LYS A 357 1.38 -18.61 -20.17
C LYS A 357 2.49 -17.73 -19.62
N ARG A 358 2.54 -16.46 -20.02
CA ARG A 358 3.54 -15.48 -19.57
C ARG A 358 3.53 -15.32 -18.05
N VAL A 359 2.35 -15.09 -17.46
CA VAL A 359 2.24 -14.70 -16.03
C VAL A 359 2.08 -15.91 -15.11
N LEU A 360 1.23 -16.87 -15.47
CA LEU A 360 0.86 -18.00 -14.60
C LEU A 360 1.39 -19.34 -15.09
N ASN A 361 2.03 -19.39 -16.26
CA ASN A 361 2.44 -20.61 -16.95
C ASN A 361 1.31 -21.64 -17.14
N LYS A 362 0.07 -21.15 -17.20
CA LYS A 362 -1.13 -21.97 -17.42
C LYS A 362 -1.47 -22.09 -18.90
N GLY A 363 -2.12 -23.19 -19.25
CA GLY A 363 -2.56 -23.48 -20.61
C GLY A 363 -1.44 -23.91 -21.58
N ASN A 364 -1.85 -24.10 -22.83
CA ASN A 364 -1.02 -24.60 -23.93
C ASN A 364 -0.74 -23.52 -25.00
N GLY A 365 -0.86 -22.25 -24.65
CA GLY A 365 -0.59 -21.13 -25.56
C GLY A 365 0.86 -21.11 -26.05
N GLN A 366 1.06 -20.82 -27.34
CA GLN A 366 2.39 -20.60 -27.90
C GLN A 366 2.84 -19.18 -27.57
N VAL A 367 4.06 -19.03 -27.04
CA VAL A 367 4.64 -17.74 -26.67
C VAL A 367 5.57 -17.23 -27.77
N LEU A 368 5.73 -15.91 -27.86
CA LEU A 368 6.70 -15.30 -28.77
C LEU A 368 8.13 -15.63 -28.34
N SER A 369 9.05 -15.72 -29.31
CA SER A 369 10.45 -16.15 -29.11
C SER A 369 11.27 -15.34 -28.09
N ARG A 370 10.78 -14.17 -27.64
CA ARG A 370 11.45 -13.30 -26.65
C ARG A 370 10.58 -13.01 -25.41
N MET A 371 9.45 -13.68 -25.29
CA MET A 371 8.55 -13.49 -24.15
C MET A 371 9.07 -14.30 -22.96
N ALA A 372 9.31 -13.63 -21.83
CA ALA A 372 9.68 -14.30 -20.58
C ALA A 372 8.46 -15.03 -20.02
N VAL A 373 8.56 -16.36 -19.88
CA VAL A 373 7.51 -17.21 -19.31
C VAL A 373 7.83 -17.45 -17.85
N ASN A 374 6.85 -17.25 -16.97
CA ASN A 374 7.00 -17.51 -15.54
C ASN A 374 7.00 -19.01 -15.24
N SER A 375 8.13 -19.71 -15.50
CA SER A 375 8.25 -21.15 -15.25
C SER A 375 7.99 -21.53 -13.80
N ASP A 376 8.31 -20.63 -12.87
CA ASP A 376 8.46 -20.93 -11.45
C ASP A 376 7.14 -20.84 -10.70
N PHE A 377 6.18 -20.04 -11.20
CA PHE A 377 4.86 -19.86 -10.58
C PHE A 377 4.17 -21.18 -10.24
N THR A 378 4.17 -22.16 -11.15
CA THR A 378 3.48 -23.43 -10.90
C THR A 378 4.08 -24.17 -9.70
N THR A 379 5.41 -24.14 -9.58
CA THR A 379 6.12 -24.77 -8.45
C THR A 379 5.87 -24.03 -7.15
N LEU A 380 5.97 -22.69 -7.14
CA LEU A 380 5.70 -21.86 -5.96
C LEU A 380 4.25 -22.00 -5.48
N TRP A 381 3.29 -21.97 -6.41
CA TRP A 381 1.88 -22.18 -6.11
C TRP A 381 1.64 -23.56 -5.47
N GLU A 382 2.20 -24.63 -6.04
CA GLU A 382 2.05 -25.98 -5.48
C GLU A 382 2.75 -26.15 -4.13
N GLN A 383 3.85 -25.43 -3.88
CA GLN A 383 4.50 -25.39 -2.57
C GLN A 383 3.59 -24.72 -1.53
N LEU A 384 2.99 -23.55 -1.84
CA LEU A 384 2.08 -22.86 -0.92
C LEU A 384 0.90 -23.75 -0.54
N ILE A 385 0.22 -24.30 -1.54
CA ILE A 385 -0.92 -25.20 -1.33
C ILE A 385 -0.51 -26.44 -0.53
N SER A 386 0.66 -27.01 -0.80
CA SER A 386 1.18 -28.15 -0.04
C SER A 386 1.41 -27.83 1.43
N GLU A 387 2.04 -26.69 1.73
CA GLU A 387 2.37 -26.32 3.11
C GLU A 387 1.11 -25.95 3.91
N VAL A 388 0.14 -25.30 3.28
CA VAL A 388 -1.17 -25.03 3.89
C VAL A 388 -1.91 -26.33 4.19
N MET A 389 -1.99 -27.27 3.25
CA MET A 389 -2.63 -28.57 3.49
C MET A 389 -1.92 -29.38 4.59
N ARG A 390 -0.58 -29.33 4.65
CA ARG A 390 0.19 -29.93 5.75
C ARG A 390 -0.12 -29.26 7.09
N TYR A 391 -0.32 -27.95 7.10
CA TYR A 391 -0.70 -27.22 8.29
C TYR A 391 -2.08 -27.65 8.79
N ILE A 392 -3.10 -27.67 7.91
CA ILE A 392 -4.46 -28.16 8.24
C ILE A 392 -4.40 -29.58 8.82
N HIS A 393 -3.66 -30.48 8.18
CA HIS A 393 -3.55 -31.85 8.67
C HIS A 393 -2.86 -31.95 10.05
N LYS A 394 -1.88 -31.09 10.33
CA LYS A 394 -1.23 -31.02 11.65
C LYS A 394 -2.17 -30.47 12.71
N THR A 395 -2.97 -29.44 12.39
CA THR A 395 -3.92 -28.84 13.34
C THR A 395 -5.08 -29.78 13.65
N GLU A 396 -5.69 -30.42 12.64
CA GLU A 396 -6.75 -31.41 12.83
C GLU A 396 -6.28 -32.62 13.65
N ARG A 397 -5.07 -33.12 13.35
CA ARG A 397 -4.48 -34.23 14.12
C ARG A 397 -4.27 -33.82 15.57
N LYS A 398 -3.79 -32.61 15.85
CA LYS A 398 -3.63 -32.13 17.23
C LYS A 398 -4.97 -32.06 17.96
N ALA A 399 -6.01 -31.54 17.30
CA ALA A 399 -7.37 -31.47 17.85
C ALA A 399 -7.94 -32.87 18.15
N TYR A 400 -7.71 -33.85 17.27
CA TYR A 400 -8.19 -35.21 17.44
C TYR A 400 -7.52 -35.98 18.58
N TRP A 401 -6.19 -35.85 18.74
CA TRP A 401 -5.43 -36.64 19.71
C TRP A 401 -5.31 -35.99 21.09
N ASN A 402 -5.89 -34.80 21.31
CA ASN A 402 -5.90 -34.05 22.57
C ASN A 402 -4.53 -34.08 23.29
N THR A 403 -3.46 -34.01 22.51
CA THR A 403 -2.10 -34.26 22.99
C THR A 403 -1.59 -32.98 23.62
N TRP A 404 -1.35 -33.02 24.94
CA TRP A 404 -0.95 -31.94 25.84
C TRP A 404 0.41 -31.26 25.52
N GLN A 405 0.91 -31.33 24.28
CA GLN A 405 2.09 -30.58 23.89
C GLN A 405 1.68 -29.16 23.47
N GLU A 406 2.09 -28.19 24.29
CA GLU A 406 1.91 -26.74 24.15
C GLU A 406 2.57 -26.14 22.90
N SER A 407 3.27 -26.91 22.07
CA SER A 407 3.85 -26.39 20.83
C SER A 407 2.76 -26.07 19.81
N GLY A 408 2.60 -24.78 19.47
CA GLY A 408 1.81 -24.33 18.33
C GLY A 408 2.31 -24.95 17.02
N VAL A 409 1.41 -25.15 16.05
CA VAL A 409 1.84 -25.54 14.70
C VAL A 409 2.47 -24.30 14.07
N ARG A 410 3.73 -24.41 13.63
CA ARG A 410 4.45 -23.29 13.01
C ARG A 410 3.90 -23.00 11.62
N ASN A 411 3.72 -21.72 11.32
CA ASN A 411 3.26 -21.13 10.06
C ASN A 411 4.39 -20.50 9.23
N THR A 412 5.61 -20.41 9.75
CA THR A 412 6.77 -19.75 9.10
C THR A 412 6.96 -20.13 7.64
N ARG A 413 6.87 -21.42 7.29
CA ARG A 413 7.07 -21.86 5.91
C ARG A 413 5.94 -21.43 4.96
N ILE A 414 4.73 -21.22 5.47
CA ILE A 414 3.64 -20.65 4.67
C ILE A 414 3.98 -19.19 4.35
N TYR A 415 4.54 -18.46 5.31
CA TYR A 415 4.91 -17.06 5.16
C TYR A 415 6.03 -16.87 4.14
N GLU A 416 7.13 -17.63 4.27
CA GLU A 416 8.25 -17.64 3.32
C GLU A 416 7.78 -17.88 1.87
N VAL A 417 7.01 -18.94 1.63
CA VAL A 417 6.54 -19.28 0.27
C VAL A 417 5.53 -18.26 -0.26
N THR A 418 4.84 -17.55 0.63
CA THR A 418 3.92 -16.48 0.24
C THR A 418 4.68 -15.25 -0.24
N GLU A 419 5.74 -14.89 0.46
CA GLU A 419 6.62 -13.80 0.08
C GLU A 419 7.31 -14.08 -1.26
N ASP A 420 7.82 -15.30 -1.46
CA ASP A 420 8.37 -15.75 -2.76
C ASP A 420 7.35 -15.58 -3.91
N LEU A 421 6.07 -15.88 -3.65
CA LEU A 421 4.99 -15.67 -4.61
C LEU A 421 4.70 -14.18 -4.83
N GLN A 422 4.78 -13.33 -3.80
CA GLN A 422 4.61 -11.89 -3.92
C GLN A 422 5.68 -11.30 -4.85
N TYR A 423 6.95 -11.65 -4.67
CA TYR A 423 8.03 -11.21 -5.56
C TYR A 423 7.84 -11.72 -7.00
N ASN A 424 7.60 -13.03 -7.15
CA ASN A 424 7.41 -13.63 -8.47
C ASN A 424 6.26 -12.97 -9.25
N LEU A 425 5.10 -12.76 -8.62
CA LEU A 425 3.97 -12.14 -9.29
C LEU A 425 4.20 -10.65 -9.55
N SER A 426 4.93 -9.95 -8.68
CA SER A 426 5.30 -8.56 -8.87
C SER A 426 6.19 -8.36 -10.09
N ASP A 427 7.10 -9.29 -10.37
CA ASP A 427 8.00 -9.24 -11.53
C ASP A 427 7.31 -9.59 -12.86
N TYR A 428 6.48 -10.64 -12.87
CA TYR A 428 5.91 -11.18 -14.11
C TYR A 428 4.59 -10.51 -14.52
N MET A 429 3.82 -9.95 -13.58
CA MET A 429 2.60 -9.18 -13.87
C MET A 429 2.93 -7.69 -14.05
N THR A 430 3.66 -7.37 -15.12
CA THR A 430 4.16 -6.01 -15.39
C THR A 430 3.87 -5.53 -16.82
N GLY A 431 3.88 -4.20 -16.98
CA GLY A 431 3.69 -3.52 -18.25
C GLY A 431 2.28 -3.71 -18.82
N MET A 432 2.19 -4.05 -20.10
CA MET A 432 0.91 -4.19 -20.82
C MET A 432 -0.02 -5.26 -20.24
N ALA A 433 0.51 -6.22 -19.49
CA ALA A 433 -0.27 -7.31 -18.89
C ALA A 433 -1.41 -6.78 -18.01
N HIS A 434 -1.18 -5.71 -17.25
CA HIS A 434 -2.18 -5.12 -16.36
C HIS A 434 -3.38 -4.55 -17.12
N LEU A 435 -3.12 -3.85 -18.23
CA LEU A 435 -4.18 -3.29 -19.08
C LEU A 435 -4.94 -4.41 -19.79
N GLN A 436 -4.21 -5.41 -20.30
CA GLN A 436 -4.81 -6.54 -21.01
C GLN A 436 -5.73 -7.38 -20.10
N VAL A 437 -5.33 -7.62 -18.84
CA VAL A 437 -6.22 -8.28 -17.84
C VAL A 437 -7.49 -7.48 -17.62
N THR A 438 -7.37 -6.16 -17.51
CA THR A 438 -8.54 -5.29 -17.30
C THR A 438 -9.51 -5.38 -18.47
N GLU A 439 -8.98 -5.33 -19.69
CA GLU A 439 -9.74 -5.49 -20.93
C GLU A 439 -10.41 -6.87 -21.01
N ASP A 440 -9.65 -7.94 -20.77
CA ASP A 440 -10.14 -9.32 -20.80
C ASP A 440 -11.22 -9.57 -19.72
N TYR A 441 -11.08 -8.96 -18.54
CA TYR A 441 -12.08 -9.03 -17.49
C TYR A 441 -13.39 -8.34 -17.91
N ASN A 442 -13.30 -7.14 -18.49
CA ASN A 442 -14.47 -6.43 -19.01
C ASN A 442 -15.17 -7.25 -20.11
N HIS A 443 -14.41 -7.89 -20.99
CA HIS A 443 -14.96 -8.80 -22.00
C HIS A 443 -15.63 -10.03 -21.39
N LEU A 444 -15.08 -10.59 -20.32
CA LEU A 444 -15.69 -11.69 -19.59
C LEU A 444 -17.00 -11.25 -18.93
N GLN A 445 -17.03 -10.06 -18.31
CA GLN A 445 -18.26 -9.52 -17.72
C GLN A 445 -19.35 -9.32 -18.77
N GLU A 446 -19.03 -8.71 -19.92
CA GLU A 446 -19.99 -8.55 -21.01
C GLU A 446 -20.52 -9.90 -21.51
N ALA A 447 -19.66 -10.91 -21.64
CA ALA A 447 -20.07 -12.27 -22.00
C ALA A 447 -21.02 -12.89 -20.94
N MET A 448 -20.68 -12.74 -19.65
CA MET A 448 -21.49 -13.23 -18.54
C MET A 448 -22.85 -12.53 -18.46
N GLU A 449 -22.90 -11.22 -18.68
CA GLU A 449 -24.13 -10.43 -18.73
C GLU A 449 -25.08 -10.92 -19.83
N ILE A 450 -24.55 -11.18 -21.03
CA ILE A 450 -25.31 -11.73 -22.15
C ILE A 450 -25.93 -13.09 -21.76
N VAL A 451 -25.14 -13.99 -21.18
CA VAL A 451 -25.62 -15.32 -20.79
C VAL A 451 -26.61 -15.23 -19.62
N ASN A 452 -26.48 -14.23 -18.75
CA ASN A 452 -27.36 -14.01 -17.60
C ASN A 452 -28.63 -13.20 -17.92
N SER A 453 -28.79 -12.72 -19.15
CA SER A 453 -30.00 -12.01 -19.57
C SER A 453 -31.26 -12.85 -19.38
N ASP A 454 -32.38 -12.21 -19.05
CA ASP A 454 -33.65 -12.91 -18.82
C ASP A 454 -34.14 -13.64 -20.07
N ASP A 455 -33.92 -13.09 -21.27
CA ASP A 455 -34.29 -13.74 -22.53
C ASP A 455 -33.52 -15.04 -22.73
N VAL A 456 -32.19 -15.02 -22.53
CA VAL A 456 -31.34 -16.23 -22.67
C VAL A 456 -31.65 -17.24 -21.57
N ARG A 457 -31.85 -16.79 -20.31
CA ARG A 457 -32.23 -17.68 -19.20
C ARG A 457 -33.62 -18.26 -19.38
N SER A 458 -34.58 -17.56 -19.95
CA SER A 458 -35.90 -18.13 -20.23
C SER A 458 -35.84 -19.23 -21.28
N TYR A 459 -34.96 -19.09 -22.28
CA TYR A 459 -34.78 -20.07 -23.35
C TYR A 459 -34.01 -21.32 -22.86
N TYR A 460 -32.91 -21.12 -22.12
CA TYR A 460 -31.98 -22.19 -21.73
C TYR A 460 -32.10 -22.63 -20.25
N GLY A 461 -32.61 -21.81 -19.34
CA GLY A 461 -32.58 -22.03 -17.88
C GLY A 461 -33.40 -23.22 -17.37
N GLY A 462 -34.33 -23.76 -18.16
CA GLY A 462 -35.09 -24.96 -17.78
C GLY A 462 -35.87 -24.78 -16.46
N LYS A 463 -35.83 -25.78 -15.56
CA LYS A 463 -36.57 -25.72 -14.27
C LYS A 463 -35.87 -24.91 -13.17
N ARG A 464 -34.59 -24.58 -13.35
CA ARG A 464 -33.77 -23.84 -12.39
C ARG A 464 -33.01 -22.77 -13.16
N GLU A 465 -33.58 -21.58 -13.20
CA GLU A 465 -33.08 -20.40 -13.93
C GLU A 465 -31.84 -19.78 -13.27
N SER A 466 -30.76 -20.57 -13.15
CA SER A 466 -29.44 -20.06 -12.74
C SER A 466 -28.55 -19.85 -13.96
N LEU A 467 -27.66 -18.85 -13.86
CA LEU A 467 -26.61 -18.58 -14.84
C LEU A 467 -25.79 -19.83 -15.17
N TRP A 468 -25.37 -20.56 -14.13
CA TRP A 468 -24.53 -21.75 -14.27
C TRP A 468 -25.22 -22.88 -15.02
N ASN A 469 -26.50 -23.15 -14.73
CA ASN A 469 -27.26 -24.17 -15.48
C ASN A 469 -27.45 -23.77 -16.95
N THR A 470 -27.58 -22.46 -17.20
CA THR A 470 -27.71 -21.91 -18.55
C THR A 470 -26.42 -22.14 -19.34
N ILE A 471 -25.27 -21.85 -18.73
CA ILE A 471 -23.93 -22.15 -19.28
C ILE A 471 -23.78 -23.65 -19.59
N GLU A 472 -24.10 -24.53 -18.63
CA GLU A 472 -23.98 -25.98 -18.84
C GLU A 472 -24.82 -26.48 -20.01
N ARG A 473 -26.04 -25.97 -20.12
CA ARG A 473 -26.96 -26.39 -21.17
C ARG A 473 -26.53 -25.89 -22.54
N ILE A 474 -26.16 -24.61 -22.66
CA ILE A 474 -25.66 -24.05 -23.92
C ILE A 474 -24.39 -24.81 -24.35
N ALA A 475 -23.45 -25.02 -23.43
CA ALA A 475 -22.22 -25.76 -23.74
C ALA A 475 -22.52 -27.21 -24.17
N LYS A 476 -23.49 -27.87 -23.53
CA LYS A 476 -23.91 -29.22 -23.92
C LYS A 476 -24.56 -29.26 -25.31
N GLU A 477 -25.38 -28.26 -25.65
CA GLU A 477 -26.04 -28.18 -26.95
C GLU A 477 -25.06 -27.83 -28.08
N GLU A 478 -24.13 -26.89 -27.84
CA GLU A 478 -23.20 -26.38 -28.86
C GLU A 478 -21.93 -27.23 -29.00
N PHE A 479 -21.36 -27.67 -27.88
CA PHE A 479 -20.05 -28.35 -27.85
C PHE A 479 -20.15 -29.83 -27.48
N GLY A 480 -21.36 -30.35 -27.24
CA GLY A 480 -21.61 -31.75 -26.92
C GLY A 480 -21.14 -32.18 -25.52
N LYS A 481 -20.60 -31.26 -24.72
CA LYS A 481 -20.10 -31.52 -23.36
C LYS A 481 -20.48 -30.36 -22.43
N ALA A 482 -21.09 -30.69 -21.29
CA ALA A 482 -21.30 -29.73 -20.22
C ALA A 482 -20.04 -29.63 -19.34
N PRO A 483 -19.47 -28.43 -19.13
CA PRO A 483 -18.45 -28.23 -18.12
C PRO A 483 -19.04 -28.43 -16.72
N ASN A 484 -18.23 -28.86 -15.75
CA ASN A 484 -18.67 -28.90 -14.35
C ASN A 484 -18.58 -27.48 -13.76
N THR A 485 -19.65 -26.71 -13.91
CA THR A 485 -19.61 -25.27 -13.61
C THR A 485 -19.40 -24.98 -12.13
N GLU A 486 -19.98 -25.77 -11.23
CA GLU A 486 -19.82 -25.55 -9.79
C GLU A 486 -18.36 -25.75 -9.37
N THR A 487 -17.71 -26.82 -9.83
CA THR A 487 -16.30 -27.06 -9.50
C THR A 487 -15.38 -26.01 -10.10
N ILE A 488 -15.61 -25.57 -11.34
CA ILE A 488 -14.80 -24.52 -11.96
C ILE A 488 -15.03 -23.16 -11.26
N LYS A 489 -16.25 -22.87 -10.83
CA LYS A 489 -16.57 -21.68 -10.05
C LYS A 489 -15.84 -21.68 -8.71
N THR A 490 -15.83 -22.80 -7.98
CA THR A 490 -15.04 -22.93 -6.75
C THR A 490 -13.55 -22.69 -7.01
N LEU A 491 -12.99 -23.28 -8.07
CA LEU A 491 -11.59 -23.02 -8.46
C LEU A 491 -11.32 -21.54 -8.71
N ALA A 492 -12.20 -20.86 -9.45
CA ALA A 492 -12.01 -19.46 -9.80
C ALA A 492 -12.16 -18.54 -8.59
N VAL A 493 -13.20 -18.73 -7.78
CA VAL A 493 -13.51 -17.87 -6.63
C VAL A 493 -12.53 -18.08 -5.49
N ASP A 494 -12.31 -19.33 -5.06
CA ASP A 494 -11.41 -19.61 -3.94
C ASP A 494 -9.94 -19.48 -4.37
N GLY A 495 -9.64 -19.71 -5.65
CA GLY A 495 -8.34 -19.36 -6.25
C GLY A 495 -8.05 -17.87 -6.14
N ASN A 496 -9.01 -17.01 -6.52
CA ASN A 496 -8.86 -15.57 -6.40
C ASN A 496 -8.70 -15.11 -4.95
N LYS A 497 -9.46 -15.67 -3.99
CA LYS A 497 -9.25 -15.38 -2.56
C LYS A 497 -7.85 -15.70 -2.06
N ILE A 498 -7.21 -16.76 -2.59
CA ILE A 498 -5.82 -17.08 -2.27
C ILE A 498 -4.90 -15.97 -2.80
N PHE A 499 -5.10 -15.49 -4.03
CA PHE A 499 -4.37 -14.34 -4.56
C PHE A 499 -4.61 -13.06 -3.75
N GLU A 500 -5.84 -12.78 -3.32
CA GLU A 500 -6.15 -11.65 -2.43
C GLU A 500 -5.41 -11.77 -1.09
N TRP A 501 -5.30 -12.99 -0.55
CA TRP A 501 -4.52 -13.23 0.65
C TRP A 501 -3.03 -12.99 0.42
N ILE A 502 -2.45 -13.51 -0.67
CA ILE A 502 -1.05 -13.26 -1.06
C ILE A 502 -0.81 -11.75 -1.24
N ALA A 503 -1.74 -11.03 -1.87
CA ALA A 503 -1.61 -9.59 -2.14
C ALA A 503 -1.66 -8.73 -0.86
N ASN A 504 -2.39 -9.18 0.16
CA ASN A 504 -2.52 -8.47 1.45
C ASN A 504 -1.61 -9.05 2.54
N PHE A 505 -0.77 -10.03 2.20
CA PHE A 505 0.10 -10.67 3.16
C PHE A 505 1.18 -9.69 3.63
N ASN A 506 1.31 -9.59 4.95
CA ASN A 506 2.39 -8.91 5.64
C ASN A 506 2.66 -9.71 6.92
N GLU A 507 3.87 -10.24 7.06
CA GLU A 507 4.25 -11.16 8.15
C GLU A 507 3.92 -10.60 9.54
N ASN A 508 4.11 -9.29 9.73
CA ASN A 508 3.92 -8.61 11.02
C ASN A 508 2.45 -8.33 11.36
N ALA A 509 1.54 -8.41 10.39
CA ALA A 509 0.16 -7.93 10.52
C ALA A 509 -0.92 -9.00 10.25
N VAL A 510 -0.56 -10.29 10.15
CA VAL A 510 -1.53 -11.36 9.85
C VAL A 510 -2.49 -11.60 11.02
N LYS A 511 -3.77 -11.29 10.83
CA LYS A 511 -4.83 -11.62 11.82
C LYS A 511 -5.22 -13.09 11.73
N SER A 512 -5.50 -13.73 12.86
CA SER A 512 -5.92 -15.15 12.91
C SER A 512 -7.13 -15.45 12.01
N SER A 513 -8.10 -14.54 11.95
CA SER A 513 -9.30 -14.71 11.12
C SER A 513 -9.00 -14.71 9.62
N GLN A 514 -8.04 -13.90 9.16
CA GLN A 514 -7.60 -13.88 7.75
C GLN A 514 -6.86 -15.17 7.40
N PHE A 515 -6.08 -15.68 8.34
CA PHE A 515 -5.39 -16.95 8.16
C PHE A 515 -6.36 -18.12 8.07
N ASP A 516 -7.39 -18.19 8.92
CA ASP A 516 -8.43 -19.23 8.84
C ASP A 516 -9.22 -19.19 7.51
N GLN A 517 -9.43 -17.99 6.96
CA GLN A 517 -10.03 -17.82 5.62
C GLN A 517 -9.14 -18.37 4.51
N LEU A 518 -7.81 -18.19 4.60
CA LEU A 518 -6.86 -18.83 3.69
C LEU A 518 -7.00 -20.35 3.75
N LEU A 519 -6.98 -20.93 4.96
CA LEU A 519 -7.07 -22.38 5.13
C LEU A 519 -8.33 -22.94 4.46
N THR A 520 -9.47 -22.29 4.70
CA THR A 520 -10.76 -22.67 4.11
C THR A 520 -10.76 -22.56 2.59
N SER A 521 -10.17 -21.49 2.05
CA SER A 521 -10.12 -21.25 0.60
C SER A 521 -9.20 -22.25 -0.11
N VAL A 522 -8.04 -22.56 0.49
CA VAL A 522 -7.11 -23.57 -0.04
C VAL A 522 -7.74 -24.96 -0.03
N GLU A 523 -8.41 -25.35 1.05
CA GLU A 523 -9.09 -26.65 1.12
C GLU A 523 -10.17 -26.78 0.04
N ALA A 524 -11.04 -25.77 -0.11
CA ALA A 524 -12.07 -25.74 -1.14
C ALA A 524 -11.47 -25.81 -2.55
N TRP A 525 -10.40 -25.05 -2.80
CA TRP A 525 -9.69 -25.04 -4.07
C TRP A 525 -9.06 -26.40 -4.41
N VAL A 526 -8.41 -27.06 -3.43
CA VAL A 526 -7.81 -28.39 -3.61
C VAL A 526 -8.88 -29.42 -3.96
N LEU A 527 -9.98 -29.47 -3.21
CA LEU A 527 -11.10 -30.39 -3.48
C LEU A 527 -11.69 -30.19 -4.88
N ALA A 528 -11.82 -28.93 -5.31
CA ALA A 528 -12.28 -28.61 -6.64
C ALA A 528 -11.28 -29.05 -7.73
N ARG A 529 -9.97 -28.82 -7.52
CA ARG A 529 -8.91 -29.26 -8.43
C ARG A 529 -8.86 -30.78 -8.58
N GLU A 530 -9.00 -31.51 -7.48
CA GLU A 530 -9.05 -32.98 -7.48
C GLU A 530 -10.23 -33.51 -8.30
N THR A 531 -11.40 -32.89 -8.12
CA THR A 531 -12.62 -33.27 -8.85
C THR A 531 -12.47 -33.10 -10.36
N LEU A 532 -11.76 -32.05 -10.80
CA LEU A 532 -11.52 -31.79 -12.23
C LEU A 532 -10.42 -32.67 -12.83
N ASN A 533 -9.32 -32.90 -12.11
CA ASN A 533 -8.16 -33.62 -12.63
C ASN A 533 -8.20 -35.14 -12.39
N GLY A 534 -9.10 -35.62 -11.51
CA GLY A 534 -9.23 -37.04 -11.17
C GLY A 534 -8.04 -37.64 -10.41
N LYS A 535 -7.11 -36.80 -9.93
CA LYS A 535 -5.92 -37.20 -9.17
C LYS A 535 -6.00 -36.62 -7.76
N HIS A 536 -5.86 -37.47 -6.75
CA HIS A 536 -5.77 -37.03 -5.37
C HIS A 536 -4.46 -36.31 -5.08
N TYR A 537 -4.54 -35.24 -4.29
CA TYR A 537 -3.39 -34.58 -3.72
C TYR A 537 -2.75 -35.50 -2.68
N ASN A 538 -1.42 -35.65 -2.73
CA ASN A 538 -0.68 -36.57 -1.85
C ASN A 538 -0.83 -36.27 -0.35
N HIS A 539 -1.40 -35.11 0.00
CA HIS A 539 -1.62 -34.63 1.36
C HIS A 539 -3.08 -34.27 1.69
N SER A 540 -4.05 -34.67 0.86
CA SER A 540 -5.47 -34.48 1.19
C SER A 540 -5.86 -35.27 2.44
N PRO A 541 -6.85 -34.81 3.23
CA PRO A 541 -7.23 -35.44 4.48
C PRO A 541 -7.60 -36.90 4.26
N ARG A 542 -6.69 -37.82 4.63
CA ARG A 542 -7.02 -39.24 4.72
C ARG A 542 -7.89 -39.44 5.95
N SER A 543 -8.93 -40.25 5.82
CA SER A 543 -9.74 -40.74 6.95
C SER A 543 -8.82 -41.16 8.11
N LEU A 544 -9.03 -40.56 9.28
CA LEU A 544 -8.20 -40.81 10.46
C LEU A 544 -8.16 -42.32 10.81
N PRO A 545 -6.99 -42.87 11.19
CA PRO A 545 -6.90 -44.27 11.60
C PRO A 545 -7.81 -44.53 12.81
N SER A 546 -8.66 -45.55 12.72
CA SER A 546 -9.65 -45.90 13.75
C SER A 546 -9.06 -46.46 15.06
N ARG A 547 -7.72 -46.47 15.21
CA ARG A 547 -7.03 -47.09 16.36
C ARG A 547 -6.04 -46.15 17.01
N HIS A 548 -6.29 -45.89 18.29
CA HIS A 548 -5.34 -45.32 19.23
C HIS A 548 -4.05 -46.15 19.26
N PRO A 549 -2.85 -45.56 19.14
CA PRO A 549 -1.63 -46.24 19.53
C PRO A 549 -1.72 -46.47 21.05
N SER A 550 -2.01 -47.69 21.48
CA SER A 550 -2.05 -48.05 22.89
C SER A 550 -0.62 -48.21 23.40
N ASN A 551 0.05 -47.10 23.73
CA ASN A 551 1.27 -47.15 24.52
C ASN A 551 1.03 -46.45 25.85
N SER A 552 0.45 -47.19 26.80
CA SER A 552 0.57 -46.90 28.22
C SER A 552 2.05 -47.01 28.60
N PRO A 553 2.65 -46.04 29.32
CA PRO A 553 4.03 -46.17 29.79
C PRO A 553 4.12 -47.31 30.81
N ARG A 554 4.79 -48.41 30.43
CA ARG A 554 5.24 -49.42 31.40
C ARG A 554 6.34 -48.78 32.24
N MET A 555 6.01 -48.43 33.48
CA MET A 555 7.00 -48.22 34.53
C MET A 555 7.90 -49.46 34.60
N GLY A 556 9.20 -49.28 34.33
CA GLY A 556 10.18 -50.36 34.28
C GLY A 556 11.60 -49.81 34.36
N ASN A 557 12.00 -49.51 35.59
CA ASN A 557 13.36 -49.50 36.16
C ASN A 557 14.59 -49.31 35.24
N GLY A 558 15.28 -48.19 35.44
CA GLY A 558 16.75 -48.03 35.42
C GLY A 558 17.57 -48.69 34.32
N GLY A 559 18.03 -47.90 33.35
CA GLY A 559 19.12 -48.26 32.45
C GLY A 559 19.20 -47.30 31.28
N ALA A 560 20.06 -46.29 31.39
CA ALA A 560 20.43 -45.45 30.25
C ALA A 560 21.04 -46.34 29.17
N ASN A 561 20.39 -46.44 28.02
CA ASN A 561 20.98 -46.98 26.80
C ASN A 561 20.58 -46.09 25.62
N PHE A 562 21.58 -45.35 25.15
CA PHE A 562 21.66 -44.77 23.83
C PHE A 562 21.36 -45.88 22.80
N VAL A 563 20.33 -45.69 21.97
CA VAL A 563 20.10 -46.55 20.81
C VAL A 563 20.53 -45.79 19.57
N ALA A 564 21.68 -46.20 19.06
CA ALA A 564 22.19 -45.88 17.74
C ALA A 564 21.23 -46.42 16.67
N TYR A 565 21.08 -45.67 15.57
CA TYR A 565 20.39 -46.13 14.38
C TYR A 565 21.20 -47.26 13.72
N ASP A 566 20.68 -48.48 13.81
CA ASP A 566 21.17 -49.66 13.11
C ASP A 566 20.55 -49.69 11.71
N ILE A 567 21.36 -49.44 10.69
CA ILE A 567 21.02 -49.63 9.28
C ILE A 567 21.02 -51.13 9.02
N LYS A 568 19.83 -51.73 8.92
CA LYS A 568 19.70 -53.10 8.40
C LYS A 568 19.25 -53.12 6.95
N GLN A 569 20.12 -53.72 6.16
CA GLN A 569 19.97 -54.20 4.80
C GLN A 569 18.76 -55.15 4.64
N GLY A 570 18.13 -55.09 3.46
CA GLY A 570 17.68 -56.26 2.71
C GLY A 570 16.30 -56.84 3.04
N ASN A 571 15.29 -56.47 2.24
CA ASN A 571 14.45 -57.40 1.47
C ASN A 571 13.55 -56.57 0.54
N MET A 572 14.05 -56.34 -0.68
CA MET A 572 13.22 -55.96 -1.82
C MET A 572 12.89 -57.26 -2.54
N ASP A 573 11.61 -57.61 -2.54
CA ASP A 573 11.07 -58.57 -3.48
C ASP A 573 10.93 -57.86 -4.83
N ASP A 574 11.55 -58.48 -5.83
CA ASP A 574 11.41 -58.21 -7.25
C ASP A 574 9.93 -58.36 -7.65
N ASP A 575 9.39 -57.39 -8.37
CA ASP A 575 8.74 -57.60 -9.67
C ASP A 575 8.19 -56.27 -10.22
N ASP A 576 8.50 -56.04 -11.50
CA ASP A 576 7.90 -55.11 -12.44
C ASP A 576 8.16 -53.60 -12.26
N PHE A 577 9.21 -53.07 -12.90
CA PHE A 577 9.06 -51.90 -13.79
C PHE A 577 10.22 -51.84 -14.80
N GLU A 578 9.91 -52.21 -16.04
CA GLU A 578 10.73 -51.99 -17.24
C GLU A 578 10.97 -50.50 -17.48
N PHE A 579 12.23 -50.08 -17.50
CA PHE A 579 12.68 -48.86 -18.17
C PHE A 579 13.79 -49.22 -19.14
N ASP A 580 13.43 -49.33 -20.42
CA ASP A 580 14.38 -49.47 -21.51
C ASP A 580 15.10 -48.13 -21.76
N ASN A 581 16.39 -48.16 -21.48
CA ASN A 581 17.51 -47.59 -22.22
C ASN A 581 17.22 -46.54 -23.30
N LEU A 582 17.86 -45.37 -23.16
CA LEU A 582 18.75 -44.84 -24.19
C LEU A 582 19.67 -43.76 -23.61
N ALA A 583 20.85 -44.21 -23.15
CA ALA A 583 22.07 -43.42 -23.20
C ALA A 583 23.15 -44.28 -23.86
N SER A 584 23.69 -43.85 -25.00
CA SER A 584 25.13 -43.58 -25.09
C SER A 584 25.57 -43.14 -26.49
N THR A 585 26.65 -42.36 -26.46
CA THR A 585 27.71 -42.08 -27.45
C THR A 585 27.78 -40.58 -27.74
N GLY A 586 28.90 -39.88 -27.52
CA GLY A 586 30.20 -40.33 -27.07
C GLY A 586 31.15 -39.16 -26.78
N VAL A 587 32.23 -39.55 -26.13
CA VAL A 587 33.51 -38.88 -25.84
C VAL A 587 34.03 -37.97 -26.98
N GLY A 588 34.52 -36.78 -26.64
CA GLY A 588 35.34 -35.96 -27.55
C GLY A 588 35.82 -34.61 -26.99
N SER A 589 37.04 -34.63 -26.43
CA SER A 589 38.04 -33.55 -26.30
C SER A 589 37.74 -32.23 -25.55
N ASN A 590 38.50 -32.07 -24.46
CA ASN A 590 38.95 -30.80 -23.88
C ASN A 590 39.78 -30.01 -24.92
N GLU A 591 39.34 -28.81 -25.29
CA GLU A 591 40.16 -27.68 -25.76
C GLU A 591 39.21 -26.51 -26.11
N GLU A 592 38.75 -25.74 -25.13
CA GLU A 592 38.26 -24.36 -25.35
C GLU A 592 38.06 -23.63 -24.00
N PHE A 593 39.13 -23.54 -23.21
CA PHE A 593 39.21 -22.67 -22.03
C PHE A 593 40.10 -21.44 -22.32
N ASP A 594 40.01 -20.92 -23.55
CA ASP A 594 40.66 -19.71 -24.01
C ASP A 594 39.76 -19.05 -25.08
N ARG A 595 38.76 -18.29 -24.62
CA ARG A 595 38.17 -17.10 -25.29
C ARG A 595 36.86 -16.70 -24.61
N TRP A 596 36.89 -15.49 -24.03
CA TRP A 596 35.82 -14.67 -23.40
C TRP A 596 35.73 -14.78 -21.89
#